data_AF-A0A0Q6TUJ2-F1
#
_entry.id   AF-A0A0Q6TUJ2-F1
#
_cell.length_a   1.000
_cell.length_b   1.000
_cell.length_c   1.000
_cell.angle_alpha   90.00
_cell.angle_beta   90.00
_cell.angle_gamma   90.00
#
_symmetry.space_group_name_H-M   'P 1'
#
loop_
_entity.id
_entity.type
_entity.pdbx_description
1 polymer ?
#
loop_
_entity_poly.entity_id
_entity_poly.type
_entity_poly.pdbx_seq_one_letter_code
_entity_poly.pdbx_strand_id
1 'polypeptide(L)'
;MLLLLAGAAQAETLYEYGRQCAEQISEIPAFNCMAGEEIPITVDGKPVPSQPAPPRCDRPSLLPQHDAGSQGQCVPGSRALVLRDDKTAQISAVCRKQVARPAGSPLFDEINVISHSLKDGKTCWFTAKAKAPLTEGAGIDGRAVPSPSTLARKAAAPGAPPADKVWLTPAQVAGTQPACIGCHDSGPFMYSPYIAQTTMLPGDPFGYYQPKAIGEDFKRAWAKLNAFGITTRGNTCTACHRMGNMNSCQVAMRQSTGNALQEGGDEWSKRFPQSHWMSPGNLHSKAQWDEQFSESLKKLAACCKNPQGAGCRVVDYGPKGALPKR
;
A
#
# COMPACT_ATOMS: atom_id res chain seq x y z
N MET A 1 -10.35 -27.33 -42.05
CA MET A 1 -11.08 -26.51 -41.05
C MET A 1 -10.38 -26.72 -39.71
N LEU A 2 -9.37 -25.89 -39.38
CA LEU A 2 -8.63 -25.97 -38.12
C LEU A 2 -9.43 -25.22 -37.04
N LEU A 3 -9.98 -25.95 -36.06
CA LEU A 3 -10.52 -25.35 -34.85
C LEU A 3 -9.36 -24.92 -33.94
N LEU A 4 -9.12 -23.62 -33.86
CA LEU A 4 -8.33 -23.00 -32.80
C LEU A 4 -9.13 -23.11 -31.49
N LEU A 5 -8.77 -24.10 -30.66
CA LEU A 5 -9.15 -24.12 -29.24
C LEU A 5 -8.40 -22.98 -28.54
N ALA A 6 -9.05 -21.82 -28.47
CA ALA A 6 -8.64 -20.76 -27.54
C ALA A 6 -8.90 -21.28 -26.12
N GLY A 7 -7.91 -21.95 -25.53
CA GLY A 7 -7.95 -22.34 -24.13
C GLY A 7 -8.10 -21.09 -23.28
N ALA A 8 -9.22 -20.97 -22.56
CA ALA A 8 -9.37 -19.94 -21.54
C ALA A 8 -8.25 -20.12 -20.52
N ALA A 9 -7.33 -19.15 -20.43
CA ALA A 9 -6.29 -19.16 -19.42
C ALA A 9 -6.95 -19.21 -18.03
N GLN A 10 -6.73 -20.28 -17.28
CA GLN A 10 -7.25 -20.40 -15.92
C GLN A 10 -6.61 -19.31 -15.04
N ALA A 11 -7.41 -18.77 -14.11
CA ALA A 11 -6.93 -17.85 -13.09
C ALA A 11 -5.92 -18.57 -12.18
N GLU A 12 -4.86 -17.86 -11.79
CA GLU A 12 -3.81 -18.41 -10.96
C GLU A 12 -4.34 -18.70 -9.55
N THR A 13 -3.96 -19.84 -8.98
CA THR A 13 -4.34 -20.14 -7.59
C THR A 13 -3.48 -19.35 -6.61
N LEU A 14 -3.98 -19.15 -5.39
CA LEU A 14 -3.19 -18.55 -4.30
C LEU A 14 -1.84 -19.27 -4.11
N TYR A 15 -1.84 -20.60 -4.17
CA TYR A 15 -0.62 -21.37 -3.97
C TYR A 15 0.41 -21.17 -5.09
N GLU A 16 -0.02 -21.15 -6.36
CA GLU A 16 0.88 -20.94 -7.49
C GLU A 16 1.52 -19.56 -7.46
N TYR A 17 0.70 -18.53 -7.18
CA TYR A 17 1.19 -17.16 -7.01
C TYR A 17 2.15 -17.06 -5.82
N GLY A 18 1.73 -17.58 -4.66
CA GLY A 18 2.52 -17.60 -3.44
C GLY A 18 3.87 -18.30 -3.61
N ARG A 19 3.91 -19.43 -4.31
CA ARG A 19 5.16 -20.14 -4.61
C ARG A 19 6.09 -19.30 -5.49
N GLN A 20 5.58 -18.65 -6.53
CA GLN A 20 6.41 -17.78 -7.37
C GLN A 20 6.99 -16.60 -6.58
N CYS A 21 6.19 -15.99 -5.69
CA CYS A 21 6.66 -14.94 -4.80
C CYS A 21 7.75 -15.45 -3.84
N ALA A 22 7.58 -16.66 -3.30
CA ALA A 22 8.58 -17.30 -2.45
C ALA A 22 9.91 -17.56 -3.19
N GLU A 23 9.83 -18.05 -4.42
CA GLU A 23 11.00 -18.35 -5.26
C GLU A 23 11.77 -17.11 -5.70
N GLN A 24 11.05 -16.03 -6.01
CA GLN A 24 11.66 -14.83 -6.59
C GLN A 24 11.99 -13.74 -5.57
N ILE A 25 11.39 -13.80 -4.38
CA ILE A 25 11.60 -12.82 -3.32
C ILE A 25 11.99 -13.54 -2.02
N SER A 26 11.01 -14.18 -1.37
CA SER A 26 11.16 -14.86 -0.09
C SER A 26 9.84 -15.52 0.33
N GLU A 27 9.91 -16.64 1.06
CA GLU A 27 8.76 -17.09 1.83
C GLU A 27 8.31 -16.00 2.82
N ILE A 28 7.00 -15.88 3.01
CA ILE A 28 6.41 -15.05 4.06
C ILE A 28 6.12 -15.99 5.24
N PRO A 29 6.55 -15.71 6.47
CA PRO A 29 6.20 -16.57 7.60
C PRO A 29 4.69 -16.48 7.91
N ALA A 30 4.14 -17.52 8.54
CA ALA A 30 2.88 -17.33 9.27
C ALA A 30 3.13 -16.32 10.41
N PHE A 31 2.15 -15.51 10.76
CA PHE A 31 2.36 -14.41 11.70
C PHE A 31 1.13 -14.14 12.57
N ASN A 32 1.35 -13.36 13.63
CA ASN A 32 0.32 -12.93 14.56
C ASN A 32 0.20 -11.40 14.47
N CYS A 33 -0.94 -10.90 13.98
CA CYS A 33 -1.24 -9.47 13.92
C CYS A 33 -1.12 -8.78 15.28
N MET A 34 -1.40 -9.49 16.37
CA MET A 34 -1.31 -8.96 17.74
C MET A 34 0.12 -8.74 18.21
N ALA A 35 1.12 -9.34 17.54
CA ALA A 35 2.53 -9.06 17.78
C ALA A 35 2.98 -7.74 17.11
N GLY A 36 2.15 -7.15 16.26
CA GLY A 36 2.42 -5.88 15.61
C GLY A 36 2.25 -4.67 16.52
N GLU A 37 2.89 -3.57 16.14
CA GLU A 37 2.73 -2.27 16.76
C GLU A 37 1.35 -1.70 16.40
N GLU A 38 0.61 -1.22 17.39
CA GLU A 38 -0.67 -0.57 17.15
C GLU A 38 -0.46 0.79 16.51
N ILE A 39 -1.18 1.07 15.42
CA ILE A 39 -1.17 2.37 14.76
C ILE A 39 -2.08 3.30 15.57
N PRO A 40 -1.53 4.34 16.22
CA PRO A 40 -2.32 5.21 17.07
C PRO A 40 -3.37 5.98 16.27
N ILE A 41 -4.53 6.18 16.89
CA ILE A 41 -5.50 7.20 16.48
C ILE A 41 -5.49 8.29 17.53
N THR A 42 -5.29 9.52 17.09
CA THR A 42 -5.29 10.69 17.97
C THR A 42 -6.25 11.76 17.45
N VAL A 43 -6.81 12.55 18.36
CA VAL A 43 -7.58 13.76 18.08
C VAL A 43 -6.98 14.86 18.94
N ASP A 44 -6.58 15.97 18.32
CA ASP A 44 -5.88 17.08 18.98
C ASP A 44 -4.63 16.60 19.77
N GLY A 45 -3.90 15.65 19.19
CA GLY A 45 -2.70 15.05 19.76
C GLY A 45 -2.93 14.07 20.91
N LYS A 46 -4.19 13.77 21.27
CA LYS A 46 -4.53 12.85 22.37
C LYS A 46 -5.01 11.50 21.84
N PRO A 47 -4.54 10.37 22.39
CA PRO A 47 -5.07 9.05 22.06
C PRO A 47 -6.58 8.96 22.32
N VAL A 48 -7.29 8.29 21.41
CA VAL A 48 -8.72 8.02 21.56
C VAL A 48 -8.96 6.62 22.15
N PRO A 49 -10.09 6.36 22.84
CA PRO A 49 -10.43 5.01 23.28
C PRO A 49 -10.67 4.06 22.08
N SER A 50 -10.56 2.76 22.32
CA SER A 50 -10.80 1.73 21.29
C SER A 50 -12.19 1.75 20.66
N GLN A 51 -13.19 2.23 21.41
CA GLN A 51 -14.57 2.44 20.98
C GLN A 51 -15.17 3.67 21.68
N PRO A 52 -16.04 4.44 21.00
CA PRO A 52 -16.36 4.37 19.57
C PRO A 52 -15.22 4.93 18.69
N ALA A 53 -15.21 4.61 17.39
CA ALA A 53 -14.30 5.28 16.46
C ALA A 53 -14.69 6.76 16.29
N PRO A 54 -13.75 7.71 16.39
CA PRO A 54 -14.03 9.11 16.09
C PRO A 54 -14.31 9.29 14.59
N PRO A 55 -15.17 10.26 14.20
CA PRO A 55 -15.47 10.52 12.80
C PRO A 55 -14.29 11.12 12.03
N ARG A 56 -13.36 11.78 12.74
CA ARG A 56 -12.14 12.39 12.21
C ARG A 56 -11.00 12.25 13.21
N CYS A 57 -9.76 12.37 12.73
CA CYS A 57 -8.55 12.24 13.53
C CYS A 57 -7.39 13.02 12.91
N ASP A 58 -6.32 13.16 13.69
CA ASP A 58 -5.11 13.91 13.33
C ASP A 58 -4.43 13.33 12.07
N ARG A 59 -4.43 11.99 11.96
CA ARG A 59 -3.71 11.22 10.94
C ARG A 59 -4.58 10.07 10.42
N PRO A 60 -5.55 10.35 9.53
CA PRO A 60 -6.43 9.32 8.98
C PRO A 60 -5.66 8.32 8.12
N SER A 61 -6.20 7.11 7.94
CA SER A 61 -5.52 6.03 7.19
C SER A 61 -5.20 6.34 5.73
N LEU A 62 -5.85 7.36 5.13
CA LEU A 62 -5.77 7.73 3.71
C LEU A 62 -6.17 6.60 2.75
N LEU A 63 -6.93 5.64 3.26
CA LEU A 63 -7.43 4.51 2.49
C LEU A 63 -8.94 4.67 2.31
N PRO A 64 -9.43 4.72 1.07
CA PRO A 64 -10.86 4.77 0.78
C PRO A 64 -11.61 3.63 1.46
N GLN A 65 -12.80 3.92 1.98
CA GLN A 65 -13.63 2.96 2.70
C GLN A 65 -14.81 2.59 1.79
N HIS A 66 -14.75 1.41 1.18
CA HIS A 66 -15.78 0.93 0.26
C HIS A 66 -16.61 -0.22 0.83
N ASP A 67 -16.13 -0.84 1.91
CA ASP A 67 -16.78 -2.00 2.50
C ASP A 67 -17.97 -1.56 3.37
N ALA A 68 -19.14 -2.13 3.12
CA ALA A 68 -20.35 -1.83 3.89
C ALA A 68 -20.13 -2.09 5.39
N GLY A 69 -20.52 -1.16 6.24
CA GLY A 69 -20.33 -1.23 7.69
C GLY A 69 -19.02 -0.62 8.20
N SER A 70 -18.10 -0.19 7.33
CA SER A 70 -16.92 0.59 7.75
C SER A 70 -17.33 1.88 8.49
N GLN A 71 -16.58 2.21 9.54
CA GLN A 71 -16.79 3.38 10.40
C GLN A 71 -15.84 4.55 10.07
N GLY A 72 -15.16 4.51 8.91
CA GLY A 72 -14.32 5.59 8.42
C GLY A 72 -12.82 5.32 8.56
N GLN A 73 -12.02 6.38 8.43
CA GLN A 73 -10.55 6.27 8.34
C GLN A 73 -9.81 6.34 9.69
N CYS A 74 -10.56 6.54 10.77
CA CYS A 74 -10.04 6.83 12.11
C CYS A 74 -10.43 5.76 13.12
N VAL A 75 -10.36 4.49 12.71
CA VAL A 75 -10.74 3.35 13.54
C VAL A 75 -9.53 2.84 14.33
N PRO A 76 -9.58 2.85 15.69
CA PRO A 76 -8.47 2.39 16.53
C PRO A 76 -8.21 0.89 16.44
N GLY A 77 -6.99 0.47 16.81
CA GLY A 77 -6.63 -0.94 16.98
C GLY A 77 -6.07 -1.65 15.74
N SER A 78 -5.85 -0.92 14.63
CA SER A 78 -5.08 -1.45 13.49
C SER A 78 -3.61 -1.64 13.89
N ARG A 79 -2.93 -2.62 13.30
CA ARG A 79 -1.55 -2.97 13.64
C ARG A 79 -0.66 -3.10 12.41
N ALA A 80 0.59 -2.71 12.56
CA ALA A 80 1.62 -2.80 11.55
C ALA A 80 2.72 -3.77 12.00
N LEU A 81 3.29 -4.50 11.03
CA LEU A 81 4.34 -5.47 11.26
C LEU A 81 5.40 -5.36 10.16
N VAL A 82 6.66 -5.45 10.57
CA VAL A 82 7.77 -5.84 9.69
C VAL A 82 7.98 -7.34 9.87
N LEU A 83 7.68 -8.11 8.84
CA LEU A 83 7.93 -9.56 8.81
C LEU A 83 9.34 -9.89 8.34
N ARG A 84 9.94 -9.00 7.56
CA ARG A 84 11.34 -9.06 7.11
C ARG A 84 11.80 -7.68 6.66
N ASP A 85 12.98 -7.25 7.07
CA ASP A 85 13.66 -6.06 6.51
C ASP A 85 15.16 -6.31 6.59
N ASP A 86 15.72 -6.83 5.50
CA ASP A 86 17.15 -7.11 5.38
C ASP A 86 17.67 -6.73 4.00
N LYS A 87 18.94 -7.04 3.71
CA LYS A 87 19.61 -6.65 2.46
C LYS A 87 19.03 -7.28 1.19
N THR A 88 18.09 -8.21 1.30
CA THR A 88 17.55 -8.99 0.17
C THR A 88 16.07 -8.74 -0.05
N ALA A 89 15.29 -8.56 1.02
CA ALA A 89 13.85 -8.39 0.92
C ALA A 89 13.28 -7.55 2.05
N GLN A 90 12.18 -6.88 1.73
CA GLN A 90 11.33 -6.15 2.66
C GLN A 90 9.92 -6.73 2.59
N ILE A 91 9.38 -7.13 3.74
CA ILE A 91 8.05 -7.72 3.86
C ILE A 91 7.37 -7.08 5.05
N SER A 92 6.23 -6.44 4.80
CA SER A 92 5.41 -5.86 5.85
C SER A 92 3.95 -6.27 5.75
N ALA A 93 3.31 -6.31 6.91
CA ALA A 93 1.90 -6.55 7.04
C ALA A 93 1.21 -5.38 7.72
N VAL A 94 -0.02 -5.09 7.29
CA VAL A 94 -0.93 -4.21 8.03
C VAL A 94 -2.23 -4.96 8.27
N CYS A 95 -2.54 -5.20 9.54
CA CYS A 95 -3.80 -5.77 9.98
C CYS A 95 -4.74 -4.63 10.38
N ARG A 96 -5.72 -4.35 9.54
CA ARG A 96 -6.56 -3.15 9.63
C ARG A 96 -7.89 -3.47 10.29
N LYS A 97 -8.34 -2.53 11.11
CA LYS A 97 -9.73 -2.42 11.57
C LYS A 97 -10.40 -1.28 10.81
N GLN A 98 -11.58 -1.57 10.30
CA GLN A 98 -12.54 -0.64 9.69
C GLN A 98 -13.80 -0.50 10.57
N VAL A 99 -13.93 -1.34 11.62
CA VAL A 99 -14.95 -1.22 12.66
C VAL A 99 -14.28 -1.20 14.03
N ALA A 100 -14.70 -0.27 14.89
CA ALA A 100 -14.23 -0.13 16.27
C ALA A 100 -14.60 -1.37 17.08
N ARG A 101 -13.66 -1.88 17.86
CA ARG A 101 -13.79 -3.10 18.67
C ARG A 101 -13.19 -2.89 20.05
N PRO A 102 -13.58 -3.68 21.06
CA PRO A 102 -13.01 -3.58 22.39
C PRO A 102 -11.49 -3.71 22.34
N ALA A 103 -10.81 -3.01 23.25
CA ALA A 103 -9.37 -3.06 23.39
C ALA A 103 -8.86 -4.52 23.44
N GLY A 104 -7.82 -4.81 22.68
CA GLY A 104 -7.24 -6.16 22.59
C GLY A 104 -8.01 -7.16 21.71
N SER A 105 -9.12 -6.77 21.07
CA SER A 105 -9.82 -7.64 20.13
C SER A 105 -8.91 -8.15 19.01
N PRO A 106 -8.81 -9.47 18.79
CA PRO A 106 -7.96 -10.05 17.75
C PRO A 106 -8.58 -10.03 16.35
N LEU A 107 -9.79 -9.46 16.20
CA LEU A 107 -10.50 -9.46 14.94
C LEU A 107 -10.10 -8.25 14.08
N PHE A 108 -9.73 -8.52 12.83
CA PHE A 108 -9.37 -7.53 11.82
C PHE A 108 -10.29 -7.62 10.61
N ASP A 109 -10.52 -6.49 9.94
CA ASP A 109 -11.38 -6.42 8.77
C ASP A 109 -10.61 -6.70 7.47
N GLU A 110 -9.32 -6.43 7.48
CA GLU A 110 -8.45 -6.60 6.32
C GLU A 110 -7.02 -6.88 6.80
N ILE A 111 -6.33 -7.80 6.12
CA ILE A 111 -4.90 -8.05 6.35
C ILE A 111 -4.21 -7.92 5.01
N ASN A 112 -3.30 -6.96 4.89
CA ASN A 112 -2.51 -6.76 3.68
C ASN A 112 -1.06 -7.11 3.94
N VAL A 113 -0.43 -7.80 2.99
CA VAL A 113 1.01 -8.09 3.01
C VAL A 113 1.61 -7.69 1.68
N ILE A 114 2.73 -6.99 1.77
CA ILE A 114 3.53 -6.57 0.63
C ILE A 114 4.90 -7.21 0.81
N SER A 115 5.36 -7.93 -0.22
CA SER A 115 6.69 -8.55 -0.25
C SER A 115 7.46 -7.97 -1.42
N HIS A 116 8.66 -7.45 -1.15
CA HIS A 116 9.47 -6.72 -2.12
C HIS A 116 10.92 -7.20 -2.11
N SER A 117 11.46 -7.49 -3.28
CA SER A 117 12.87 -7.85 -3.48
C SER A 117 13.73 -6.60 -3.65
N LEU A 118 14.72 -6.41 -2.79
CA LEU A 118 15.70 -5.33 -2.93
C LEU A 118 16.73 -5.61 -4.04
N LYS A 119 16.79 -6.85 -4.55
CA LYS A 119 17.73 -7.24 -5.61
C LYS A 119 17.31 -6.70 -6.98
N ASP A 120 16.03 -6.83 -7.30
CA ASP A 120 15.49 -6.56 -8.64
C ASP A 120 14.15 -5.84 -8.64
N GLY A 121 13.59 -5.53 -7.47
CA GLY A 121 12.39 -4.71 -7.33
C GLY A 121 11.09 -5.47 -7.54
N LYS A 122 11.11 -6.78 -7.74
CA LYS A 122 9.87 -7.57 -7.86
C LYS A 122 9.03 -7.42 -6.59
N THR A 123 7.73 -7.22 -6.74
CA THR A 123 6.81 -7.03 -5.63
C THR A 123 5.59 -7.94 -5.76
N CYS A 124 5.18 -8.55 -4.65
CA CYS A 124 3.96 -9.34 -4.53
C CYS A 124 2.99 -8.73 -3.52
N TRP A 125 1.69 -8.96 -3.75
CA TRP A 125 0.58 -8.36 -3.01
C TRP A 125 -0.38 -9.43 -2.52
N PHE A 126 -0.70 -9.42 -1.23
CA PHE A 126 -1.65 -10.35 -0.63
C PHE A 126 -2.64 -9.58 0.22
N THR A 127 -3.92 -9.90 0.08
CA THR A 127 -4.99 -9.32 0.88
C THR A 127 -5.93 -10.42 1.36
N ALA A 128 -6.29 -10.36 2.63
CA ALA A 128 -7.42 -11.06 3.22
C ALA A 128 -8.47 -10.01 3.60
N LYS A 129 -9.76 -10.30 3.37
CA LYS A 129 -10.87 -9.43 3.74
C LYS A 129 -11.92 -10.17 4.56
N ALA A 130 -12.41 -9.52 5.61
CA ALA A 130 -13.60 -9.96 6.32
C ALA A 130 -14.84 -9.81 5.42
N LYS A 131 -15.85 -10.62 5.67
CA LYS A 131 -17.10 -10.58 4.92
C LYS A 131 -17.90 -9.34 5.30
N ALA A 132 -18.33 -8.56 4.31
CA ALA A 132 -19.25 -7.45 4.50
C ALA A 132 -20.70 -7.94 4.73
N PRO A 133 -21.57 -7.19 5.45
CA PRO A 133 -21.24 -5.95 6.14
C PRO A 133 -20.33 -6.21 7.35
N LEU A 134 -19.37 -5.30 7.55
CA LEU A 134 -18.44 -5.36 8.67
C LEU A 134 -19.20 -5.09 9.97
N THR A 135 -18.88 -5.84 11.01
CA THR A 135 -19.50 -5.73 12.33
C THR A 135 -18.45 -5.90 13.42
N GLU A 136 -18.76 -5.43 14.63
CA GLU A 136 -17.87 -5.54 15.78
C GLU A 136 -17.50 -7.00 16.10
N GLY A 137 -18.48 -7.91 16.06
CA GLY A 137 -18.32 -9.33 16.45
C GLY A 137 -17.78 -10.26 15.36
N ALA A 138 -17.54 -9.77 14.15
CA ALA A 138 -17.03 -10.57 13.03
C ALA A 138 -15.73 -9.98 12.48
N GLY A 139 -14.85 -10.83 11.97
CA GLY A 139 -13.58 -10.43 11.37
C GLY A 139 -12.66 -11.62 11.15
N ILE A 140 -11.48 -11.34 10.63
CA ILE A 140 -10.37 -12.30 10.52
C ILE A 140 -9.68 -12.37 11.88
N ASP A 141 -9.56 -13.55 12.46
CA ASP A 141 -8.76 -13.75 13.67
C ASP A 141 -7.27 -13.61 13.35
N GLY A 142 -6.67 -12.50 13.80
CA GLY A 142 -5.28 -12.17 13.54
C GLY A 142 -4.26 -12.92 14.40
N ARG A 143 -4.67 -13.81 15.31
CA ARG A 143 -3.73 -14.51 16.21
C ARG A 143 -2.86 -15.55 15.51
N ALA A 144 -3.34 -16.11 14.41
CA ALA A 144 -2.65 -17.16 13.66
C ALA A 144 -2.91 -17.03 12.15
N VAL A 145 -2.33 -15.99 11.53
CA VAL A 145 -2.47 -15.73 10.10
C VAL A 145 -1.59 -16.71 9.32
N PRO A 146 -2.15 -17.57 8.45
CA PRO A 146 -1.37 -18.51 7.66
C PRO A 146 -0.51 -17.78 6.63
N SER A 147 0.64 -18.33 6.29
CA SER A 147 1.48 -17.79 5.21
C SER A 147 0.75 -17.84 3.86
N PRO A 148 0.79 -16.75 3.07
CA PRO A 148 0.31 -16.76 1.69
C PRO A 148 1.40 -17.16 0.66
N SER A 149 2.67 -17.27 1.07
CA SER A 149 3.82 -17.41 0.17
C SER A 149 4.78 -18.45 0.73
N THR A 150 4.66 -19.70 0.24
CA THR A 150 5.49 -20.84 0.64
C THR A 150 6.03 -21.57 -0.58
N LEU A 151 7.25 -22.11 -0.49
CA LEU A 151 7.87 -22.89 -1.57
C LEU A 151 7.19 -24.26 -1.77
N ALA A 152 6.71 -24.83 -0.69
CA ALA A 152 5.97 -26.09 -0.66
C ALA A 152 4.68 -25.90 0.13
N ARG A 153 3.61 -26.59 -0.25
CA ARG A 153 2.36 -26.60 0.53
C ARG A 153 2.67 -27.08 1.94
N LYS A 154 2.50 -26.18 2.91
CA LYS A 154 2.56 -26.51 4.33
C LYS A 154 1.13 -26.70 4.83
N ALA A 155 0.91 -27.73 5.64
CA ALA A 155 -0.34 -27.82 6.39
C ALA A 155 -0.49 -26.58 7.28
N ALA A 156 -1.73 -26.16 7.52
CA ALA A 156 -1.97 -25.09 8.49
C ALA A 156 -1.43 -25.50 9.86
N ALA A 157 -0.86 -24.54 10.60
CA ALA A 157 -0.50 -24.78 11.99
C ALA A 157 -1.74 -25.23 12.79
N PRO A 158 -1.60 -26.08 13.83
CA PRO A 158 -2.73 -26.47 14.66
C PRO A 158 -3.53 -25.26 15.14
N GLY A 159 -4.83 -25.24 14.87
CA GLY A 159 -5.73 -24.13 15.22
C GLY A 159 -5.73 -22.95 14.23
N ALA A 160 -4.88 -22.94 13.21
CA ALA A 160 -4.91 -21.94 12.14
C ALA A 160 -5.79 -22.42 10.97
N PRO A 161 -6.57 -21.52 10.33
CA PRO A 161 -7.26 -21.83 9.09
C PRO A 161 -6.25 -22.08 7.94
N PRO A 162 -6.61 -22.88 6.93
CA PRO A 162 -5.79 -23.02 5.74
C PRO A 162 -5.76 -21.71 4.94
N ALA A 163 -4.63 -21.45 4.25
CA ALA A 163 -4.34 -20.17 3.61
C ALA A 163 -5.41 -19.74 2.59
N ASP A 164 -5.95 -20.67 1.82
CA ASP A 164 -6.99 -20.46 0.80
C ASP A 164 -8.37 -20.09 1.39
N LYS A 165 -8.55 -20.21 2.71
CA LYS A 165 -9.75 -19.75 3.42
C LYS A 165 -9.59 -18.36 4.02
N VAL A 166 -8.37 -17.83 4.08
CA VAL A 166 -8.07 -16.51 4.62
C VAL A 166 -7.77 -15.51 3.51
N TRP A 167 -6.86 -15.87 2.60
CA TRP A 167 -6.37 -14.98 1.56
C TRP A 167 -7.25 -15.03 0.32
N LEU A 168 -7.42 -13.86 -0.30
CA LEU A 168 -8.05 -13.74 -1.62
C LEU A 168 -7.13 -14.35 -2.69
N THR A 169 -7.72 -14.77 -3.81
CA THR A 169 -6.97 -15.22 -4.98
C THR A 169 -6.24 -14.04 -5.66
N PRO A 170 -5.14 -14.26 -6.39
CA PRO A 170 -4.45 -13.20 -7.12
C PRO A 170 -5.38 -12.47 -8.10
N ALA A 171 -6.28 -13.18 -8.78
CA ALA A 171 -7.31 -12.57 -9.63
C ALA A 171 -8.24 -11.61 -8.88
N GLN A 172 -8.67 -11.98 -7.66
CA GLN A 172 -9.49 -11.10 -6.81
C GLN A 172 -8.70 -9.86 -6.38
N VAL A 173 -7.46 -10.03 -5.91
CA VAL A 173 -6.61 -8.92 -5.45
C VAL A 173 -6.29 -7.95 -6.60
N ALA A 174 -5.83 -8.48 -7.74
CA ALA A 174 -5.51 -7.69 -8.93
C ALA A 174 -6.75 -7.03 -9.56
N GLY A 175 -7.93 -7.62 -9.36
CA GLY A 175 -9.21 -7.11 -9.84
C GLY A 175 -9.87 -6.06 -8.93
N THR A 176 -9.35 -5.81 -7.72
CA THR A 176 -9.89 -4.76 -6.84
C THR A 176 -9.77 -3.37 -7.47
N GLN A 177 -10.63 -2.44 -7.05
CA GLN A 177 -10.64 -1.06 -7.55
C GLN A 177 -10.68 -0.07 -6.38
N PRO A 178 -9.63 0.75 -6.17
CA PRO A 178 -8.35 0.68 -6.87
C PRO A 178 -7.59 -0.63 -6.54
N ALA A 179 -6.91 -1.19 -7.54
CA ALA A 179 -6.04 -2.35 -7.33
C ALA A 179 -4.84 -1.95 -6.43
N CYS A 180 -4.21 -2.90 -5.75
CA CYS A 180 -3.01 -2.63 -4.92
C CYS A 180 -1.97 -1.81 -5.70
N ILE A 181 -1.67 -2.25 -6.94
CA ILE A 181 -0.75 -1.58 -7.87
C ILE A 181 -1.20 -0.18 -8.32
N GLY A 182 -2.50 0.13 -8.21
CA GLY A 182 -3.07 1.45 -8.47
C GLY A 182 -2.73 2.45 -7.36
N CYS A 183 -2.85 2.03 -6.10
CA CYS A 183 -2.46 2.83 -4.93
C CYS A 183 -0.94 2.92 -4.75
N HIS A 184 -0.25 1.82 -5.06
CA HIS A 184 1.19 1.66 -4.93
C HIS A 184 1.90 1.91 -6.27
N ASP A 185 1.54 2.97 -6.97
CA ASP A 185 2.02 3.22 -8.32
C ASP A 185 3.45 3.76 -8.38
N SER A 186 4.02 4.21 -7.25
CA SER A 186 5.39 4.74 -7.15
C SER A 186 6.35 3.85 -6.35
N GLY A 187 5.86 2.88 -5.58
CA GLY A 187 6.72 1.99 -4.81
C GLY A 187 5.93 0.92 -4.05
N PRO A 188 6.64 -0.09 -3.50
CA PRO A 188 6.02 -1.16 -2.74
C PRO A 188 5.38 -0.63 -1.45
N PHE A 189 6.02 0.30 -0.75
CA PHE A 189 5.52 0.88 0.50
C PHE A 189 5.25 2.36 0.31
N MET A 190 4.05 2.80 0.69
CA MET A 190 3.64 4.19 0.59
C MET A 190 3.69 4.82 1.97
N TYR A 191 4.46 5.88 2.12
CA TYR A 191 4.50 6.64 3.35
C TYR A 191 3.19 7.42 3.54
N SER A 192 2.62 7.36 4.74
CA SER A 192 1.55 8.26 5.19
C SER A 192 1.77 8.63 6.66
N PRO A 193 1.25 9.78 7.12
CA PRO A 193 1.31 10.16 8.52
C PRO A 193 0.72 9.09 9.43
N TYR A 194 -0.33 8.38 8.97
CA TYR A 194 -0.96 7.30 9.71
C TYR A 194 0.03 6.22 10.14
N ILE A 195 0.72 5.61 9.17
CA ILE A 195 1.62 4.49 9.41
C ILE A 195 2.99 4.94 9.96
N ALA A 196 3.39 6.18 9.68
CA ALA A 196 4.63 6.80 10.18
C ALA A 196 4.66 7.01 11.70
N GLN A 197 3.53 6.79 12.38
CA GLN A 197 3.46 6.76 13.85
C GLN A 197 4.08 5.49 14.44
N THR A 198 4.39 4.49 13.61
CA THR A 198 4.96 3.22 14.04
C THR A 198 6.40 3.07 13.59
N THR A 199 7.15 2.20 14.26
CA THR A 199 8.48 1.75 13.83
C THR A 199 8.42 0.64 12.78
N MET A 200 7.21 0.26 12.34
CA MET A 200 6.94 -0.94 11.54
C MET A 200 6.83 -0.67 10.04
N LEU A 201 7.43 0.42 9.58
CA LEU A 201 7.62 0.70 8.16
C LEU A 201 9.02 0.25 7.74
N PRO A 202 9.16 -0.59 6.71
CA PRO A 202 10.44 -0.79 6.06
C PRO A 202 10.95 0.55 5.56
N GLY A 203 12.26 0.74 5.58
CA GLY A 203 12.87 1.92 4.96
C GLY A 203 12.45 2.04 3.49
N ASP A 204 12.33 3.26 2.96
CA ASP A 204 11.99 3.49 1.55
C ASP A 204 12.96 2.70 0.67
N PRO A 205 12.49 1.72 -0.13
CA PRO A 205 13.36 0.97 -1.00
C PRO A 205 13.83 1.87 -2.14
N PHE A 206 14.97 2.51 -1.93
CA PHE A 206 15.78 3.06 -2.98
C PHE A 206 16.20 1.92 -3.91
N GLY A 207 15.75 1.95 -5.16
CA GLY A 207 16.09 0.91 -6.11
C GLY A 207 15.03 0.62 -7.16
N TYR A 208 14.98 -0.62 -7.61
CA TYR A 208 14.06 -1.06 -8.65
C TYR A 208 12.65 -1.23 -8.13
N TYR A 209 11.68 -1.05 -9.02
CA TYR A 209 10.29 -1.35 -8.72
C TYR A 209 9.64 -2.03 -9.92
N GLN A 210 9.22 -3.28 -9.71
CA GLN A 210 8.63 -4.15 -10.72
C GLN A 210 7.36 -4.84 -10.17
N PRO A 211 6.28 -4.07 -9.94
CA PRO A 211 5.04 -4.58 -9.34
C PRO A 211 4.26 -5.57 -10.20
N LYS A 212 4.63 -5.71 -11.47
CA LYS A 212 3.99 -6.59 -12.46
C LYS A 212 4.82 -7.84 -12.80
N ALA A 213 5.95 -8.06 -12.13
CA ALA A 213 6.89 -9.10 -12.55
C ALA A 213 6.42 -10.54 -12.22
N ILE A 214 5.53 -10.70 -11.25
CA ILE A 214 5.11 -12.01 -10.71
C ILE A 214 3.59 -12.12 -10.77
N GLY A 215 3.09 -13.28 -11.20
CA GLY A 215 1.67 -13.59 -11.34
C GLY A 215 1.03 -13.04 -12.61
N GLU A 216 0.32 -13.90 -13.34
CA GLU A 216 -0.32 -13.52 -14.60
C GLU A 216 -1.49 -12.55 -14.42
N ASP A 217 -2.22 -12.64 -13.31
CA ASP A 217 -3.30 -11.71 -12.98
C ASP A 217 -2.79 -10.28 -12.78
N PHE A 218 -1.66 -10.10 -12.08
CA PHE A 218 -1.04 -8.79 -11.87
C PHE A 218 -0.42 -8.23 -13.15
N LYS A 219 0.17 -9.07 -14.01
CA LYS A 219 0.64 -8.65 -15.34
C LYS A 219 -0.50 -8.09 -16.18
N ARG A 220 -1.64 -8.79 -16.21
CA ARG A 220 -2.85 -8.35 -16.94
C ARG A 220 -3.41 -7.05 -16.34
N ALA A 221 -3.55 -6.97 -15.02
CA ALA A 221 -4.05 -5.78 -14.35
C ALA A 221 -3.16 -4.56 -14.64
N TRP A 222 -1.83 -4.73 -14.57
CA TRP A 222 -0.88 -3.68 -14.88
C TRP A 222 -1.00 -3.19 -16.32
N ALA A 223 -1.09 -4.11 -17.28
CA ALA A 223 -1.25 -3.75 -18.70
C ALA A 223 -2.53 -2.93 -18.92
N LYS A 224 -3.63 -3.28 -18.24
CA LYS A 224 -4.90 -2.53 -18.33
C LYS A 224 -4.81 -1.12 -17.73
N LEU A 225 -4.01 -0.93 -16.69
CA LEU A 225 -3.86 0.36 -16.01
C LEU A 225 -3.03 1.38 -16.79
N ASN A 226 -2.29 0.96 -17.84
CA ASN A 226 -1.35 1.83 -18.56
C ASN A 226 -0.42 2.59 -17.63
N ALA A 227 0.12 1.88 -16.64
CA ALA A 227 0.88 2.49 -15.54
C ALA A 227 2.34 2.78 -15.93
N PHE A 228 2.79 4.00 -15.61
CA PHE A 228 4.14 4.51 -15.90
C PHE A 228 4.57 5.53 -14.84
N GLY A 229 5.88 5.73 -14.73
CA GLY A 229 6.49 6.74 -13.88
C GLY A 229 6.61 8.09 -14.57
N ILE A 230 6.62 9.17 -13.81
CA ILE A 230 6.76 10.55 -14.27
C ILE A 230 7.93 11.20 -13.54
N THR A 231 8.74 11.97 -14.25
CA THR A 231 9.79 12.80 -13.66
C THR A 231 10.05 14.06 -14.50
N THR A 232 10.73 15.04 -13.89
CA THR A 232 11.27 16.23 -14.59
C THR A 232 12.74 16.42 -14.24
N ARG A 233 13.52 17.02 -15.13
CA ARG A 233 14.94 17.31 -14.86
C ARG A 233 15.07 18.23 -13.63
N GLY A 234 15.94 17.85 -12.69
CA GLY A 234 16.27 18.67 -11.51
C GLY A 234 15.11 18.86 -10.53
N ASN A 235 14.15 17.93 -10.49
CA ASN A 235 13.02 18.02 -9.57
C ASN A 235 13.43 17.64 -8.14
N THR A 236 13.12 18.48 -7.15
CA THR A 236 13.45 18.20 -5.74
C THR A 236 12.63 17.06 -5.16
N CYS A 237 11.39 16.85 -5.61
CA CYS A 237 10.54 15.75 -5.12
C CYS A 237 11.03 14.40 -5.67
N THR A 238 11.34 14.32 -6.97
CA THR A 238 11.82 13.07 -7.59
C THR A 238 13.30 12.80 -7.40
N ALA A 239 13.98 13.60 -6.58
CA ALA A 239 15.33 13.27 -6.10
C ALA A 239 15.29 12.14 -5.07
N CYS A 240 14.19 12.02 -4.31
CA CYS A 240 14.02 11.00 -3.29
C CYS A 240 12.91 9.99 -3.66
N HIS A 241 11.83 10.42 -4.30
CA HIS A 241 10.67 9.55 -4.53
C HIS A 241 10.36 9.34 -6.01
N ARG A 242 9.93 8.13 -6.39
CA ARG A 242 9.32 7.90 -7.70
C ARG A 242 7.91 8.51 -7.72
N MET A 243 7.42 8.90 -8.89
CA MET A 243 6.05 9.36 -9.08
C MET A 243 5.38 8.49 -10.14
N GLY A 244 4.28 7.84 -9.81
CA GLY A 244 3.44 7.15 -10.80
C GLY A 244 2.34 8.05 -11.38
N ASN A 245 1.74 7.63 -12.48
CA ASN A 245 0.66 8.33 -13.16
C ASN A 245 -0.75 8.11 -12.57
N MET A 246 -0.87 7.26 -11.55
CA MET A 246 -2.14 6.88 -10.94
C MET A 246 -2.29 7.59 -9.59
N ASN A 247 -2.33 6.86 -8.46
CA ASN A 247 -2.54 7.42 -7.14
C ASN A 247 -1.54 8.53 -6.80
N SER A 248 -0.27 8.39 -7.18
CA SER A 248 0.74 9.42 -6.95
C SER A 248 0.33 10.76 -7.58
N CYS A 249 -0.06 10.77 -8.85
CA CYS A 249 -0.49 11.98 -9.56
C CYS A 249 -1.88 12.49 -9.16
N GLN A 250 -2.81 11.57 -8.87
CA GLN A 250 -4.23 11.90 -8.65
C GLN A 250 -4.54 12.32 -7.21
N VAL A 251 -3.84 11.73 -6.24
CA VAL A 251 -4.19 11.85 -4.81
C VAL A 251 -2.95 12.18 -3.99
N ALA A 252 -1.97 11.28 -3.92
CA ALA A 252 -0.93 11.31 -2.90
C ALA A 252 -0.05 12.57 -3.01
N MET A 253 0.31 13.01 -4.22
CA MET A 253 1.07 14.26 -4.41
C MET A 253 0.31 15.47 -3.85
N ARG A 254 -1.00 15.57 -4.11
CA ARG A 254 -1.77 16.74 -3.71
C ARG A 254 -2.01 16.75 -2.21
N GLN A 255 -2.33 15.60 -1.64
CA GLN A 255 -2.53 15.47 -0.20
C GLN A 255 -1.21 15.75 0.54
N SER A 256 -0.12 15.09 0.16
CA SER A 256 1.17 15.21 0.88
C SER A 256 1.82 16.58 0.88
N THR A 257 1.40 17.46 -0.02
CA THR A 257 1.90 18.84 -0.15
C THR A 257 0.85 19.89 0.21
N GLY A 258 -0.22 19.52 0.92
CA GLY A 258 -1.25 20.46 1.38
C GLY A 258 -2.13 21.07 0.29
N ASN A 259 -2.09 20.52 -0.93
CA ASN A 259 -2.91 20.97 -2.07
C ASN A 259 -4.25 20.24 -2.18
N ALA A 260 -4.50 19.26 -1.32
CA ALA A 260 -5.77 18.58 -1.16
C ALA A 260 -5.96 18.18 0.30
N LEU A 261 -7.23 18.16 0.74
CA LEU A 261 -7.56 17.73 2.09
C LEU A 261 -7.43 16.21 2.25
N GLN A 262 -7.08 15.79 3.45
CA GLN A 262 -7.12 14.40 3.88
C GLN A 262 -8.56 14.04 4.26
N GLU A 263 -9.14 13.05 3.59
CA GLU A 263 -10.43 12.50 4.02
C GLU A 263 -10.29 11.88 5.42
N GLY A 264 -11.25 12.13 6.30
CA GLY A 264 -11.17 11.72 7.71
C GLY A 264 -10.22 12.58 8.57
N GLY A 265 -9.51 13.55 7.99
CA GLY A 265 -8.65 14.46 8.72
C GLY A 265 -9.44 15.52 9.50
N ASP A 266 -9.03 15.77 10.75
CA ASP A 266 -9.57 16.86 11.58
C ASP A 266 -8.94 18.22 11.27
N GLU A 267 -9.20 19.24 12.10
CA GLU A 267 -8.64 20.58 11.89
C GLU A 267 -7.12 20.66 12.09
N TRP A 268 -6.56 19.77 12.90
CA TRP A 268 -5.11 19.71 13.11
C TRP A 268 -4.41 19.19 11.85
N SER A 269 -4.96 18.16 11.21
CA SER A 269 -4.43 17.57 9.96
C SER A 269 -4.32 18.57 8.78
N LYS A 270 -5.09 19.67 8.83
CA LYS A 270 -5.16 20.70 7.78
C LYS A 270 -4.12 21.81 7.94
N ARG A 271 -3.50 21.93 9.11
CA ARG A 271 -2.58 23.02 9.42
C ARG A 271 -1.14 22.61 9.12
N PHE A 272 -0.34 23.55 8.65
CA PHE A 272 1.10 23.33 8.51
C PHE A 272 1.71 23.08 9.91
N PRO A 273 2.66 22.12 10.07
CA PRO A 273 3.28 21.30 9.03
C PRO A 273 2.49 20.03 8.65
N GLN A 274 1.39 19.73 9.33
CA GLN A 274 0.66 18.46 9.19
C GLN A 274 -0.10 18.30 7.88
N SER A 275 -0.44 19.39 7.22
CA SER A 275 -0.92 19.34 5.84
C SER A 275 0.18 19.12 4.81
N HIS A 276 1.46 19.23 5.19
CA HIS A 276 2.63 19.12 4.30
C HIS A 276 3.62 18.10 4.87
N TRP A 277 3.23 16.83 4.87
CA TRP A 277 4.00 15.74 5.49
C TRP A 277 5.11 15.18 4.61
N MET A 278 5.35 15.77 3.43
CA MET A 278 6.49 15.46 2.58
C MET A 278 7.39 16.70 2.39
N SER A 279 8.71 16.61 2.58
CA SER A 279 9.47 15.45 3.08
C SER A 279 9.13 15.12 4.56
N PRO A 280 9.21 13.85 5.00
CA PRO A 280 9.05 13.49 6.41
C PRO A 280 10.08 14.21 7.28
N GLY A 281 9.69 14.57 8.51
CA GLY A 281 10.58 15.22 9.48
C GLY A 281 10.94 16.67 9.16
N ASN A 282 10.25 17.31 8.21
CA ASN A 282 10.59 18.68 7.80
C ASN A 282 10.22 19.71 8.89
N LEU A 283 11.25 20.38 9.44
CA LEU A 283 11.15 21.42 10.46
C LEU A 283 11.09 22.85 9.88
N HIS A 284 10.97 22.98 8.56
CA HIS A 284 10.89 24.27 7.88
C HIS A 284 9.61 25.02 8.25
N SER A 285 9.65 26.36 8.17
CA SER A 285 8.43 27.15 8.09
C SER A 285 7.72 26.90 6.76
N LYS A 286 6.42 27.24 6.66
CA LYS A 286 5.69 27.13 5.40
C LYS A 286 6.39 27.89 4.26
N ALA A 287 6.91 29.09 4.54
CA ALA A 287 7.59 29.90 3.53
C ALA A 287 8.84 29.20 2.97
N GLN A 288 9.66 28.59 3.84
CA GLN A 288 10.83 27.82 3.43
C GLN A 288 10.45 26.55 2.65
N TRP A 289 9.38 25.86 3.07
CA TRP A 289 8.85 24.73 2.33
C TRP A 289 8.42 25.15 0.92
N ASP A 290 7.67 26.26 0.82
CA ASP A 290 7.17 26.77 -0.45
C ASP A 290 8.32 27.14 -1.40
N GLU A 291 9.34 27.82 -0.89
CA GLU A 291 10.55 28.19 -1.64
C GLU A 291 11.27 26.95 -2.21
N GLN A 292 11.39 25.89 -1.42
CA GLN A 292 12.15 24.69 -1.81
C GLN A 292 11.39 23.76 -2.77
N PHE A 293 10.06 23.65 -2.62
CA PHE A 293 9.29 22.58 -3.26
C PHE A 293 8.23 23.04 -4.25
N SER A 294 7.72 24.28 -4.16
CA SER A 294 6.56 24.70 -4.96
C SER A 294 6.79 24.63 -6.47
N GLU A 295 7.97 25.02 -6.94
CA GLU A 295 8.28 24.96 -8.38
C GLU A 295 8.42 23.52 -8.90
N SER A 296 9.06 22.65 -8.13
CA SER A 296 9.15 21.22 -8.47
C SER A 296 7.77 20.56 -8.51
N LEU A 297 6.91 20.92 -7.57
CA LEU A 297 5.54 20.43 -7.48
C LEU A 297 4.68 20.91 -8.66
N LYS A 298 4.78 22.20 -9.04
CA LYS A 298 4.08 22.73 -10.23
C LYS A 298 4.50 21.98 -11.49
N LYS A 299 5.80 21.72 -11.67
CA LYS A 299 6.32 20.96 -12.81
C LYS A 299 5.78 19.54 -12.85
N LEU A 300 5.79 18.83 -11.71
CA LEU A 300 5.20 17.49 -11.63
C LEU A 300 3.70 17.48 -11.89
N ALA A 301 2.96 18.42 -11.30
CA ALA A 301 1.53 18.55 -11.53
C ALA A 301 1.20 18.80 -13.01
N ALA A 302 2.01 19.62 -13.70
CA ALA A 302 1.88 19.80 -15.15
C ALA A 302 2.11 18.47 -15.91
N CYS A 303 3.11 17.68 -15.53
CA CYS A 303 3.38 16.39 -16.14
C CYS A 303 2.32 15.31 -15.81
N CYS A 304 1.73 15.35 -14.62
CA CYS A 304 0.59 14.51 -14.28
C CYS A 304 -0.62 14.81 -15.17
N LYS A 305 -0.83 16.09 -15.55
CA LYS A 305 -1.91 16.50 -16.45
C LYS A 305 -1.61 16.19 -17.91
N ASN A 306 -0.36 16.41 -18.35
CA ASN A 306 0.10 16.15 -19.71
C ASN A 306 1.52 15.53 -19.67
N PRO A 307 1.63 14.19 -19.67
CA PRO A 307 2.91 13.50 -19.62
C PRO A 307 3.83 13.77 -20.83
N GLN A 308 3.25 14.21 -21.95
CA GLN A 308 3.97 14.59 -23.17
C GLN A 308 4.32 16.10 -23.19
N GLY A 309 4.02 16.82 -22.11
CA GLY A 309 4.32 18.24 -21.98
C GLY A 309 5.82 18.54 -21.97
N ALA A 310 6.17 19.79 -22.28
CA ALA A 310 7.56 20.23 -22.28
C ALA A 310 8.22 20.01 -20.92
N GLY A 311 9.37 19.33 -20.91
CA GLY A 311 10.14 19.04 -19.69
C GLY A 311 9.71 17.80 -18.91
N CYS A 312 8.61 17.15 -19.32
CA CYS A 312 8.14 15.89 -18.76
C CYS A 312 8.92 14.71 -19.32
N ARG A 313 9.12 13.69 -18.48
CA ARG A 313 9.74 12.42 -18.85
C ARG A 313 8.92 11.28 -18.27
N VAL A 314 8.60 10.32 -19.13
CA VAL A 314 7.95 9.07 -18.73
C VAL A 314 9.03 8.02 -18.44
N VAL A 315 8.84 7.24 -17.39
CA VAL A 315 9.74 6.17 -16.96
C VAL A 315 8.97 4.87 -16.97
N ASP A 316 9.46 3.87 -17.70
CA ASP A 316 8.87 2.54 -17.65
C ASP A 316 9.34 1.80 -16.39
N TYR A 317 8.40 1.13 -15.72
CA TYR A 317 8.72 0.21 -14.64
C TYR A 317 9.25 -1.11 -15.21
N GLY A 318 10.48 -1.47 -14.83
CA GLY A 318 11.14 -2.67 -15.33
C GLY A 318 12.57 -2.84 -14.81
N PRO A 319 13.27 -3.93 -15.21
CA PRO A 319 14.65 -4.16 -14.84
C PRO A 319 15.57 -3.09 -15.42
N LYS A 320 16.75 -2.92 -14.80
CA LYS A 320 17.77 -1.93 -15.16
C LYS A 320 17.98 -1.85 -16.69
N GLY A 321 17.75 -0.67 -17.29
CA GLY A 321 17.98 -0.43 -18.72
C GLY A 321 16.72 -0.23 -19.57
N ALA A 322 15.51 -0.24 -18.99
CA ALA A 322 14.32 0.31 -19.65
C ALA A 322 14.48 1.83 -19.79
N LEU A 323 15.24 2.26 -20.80
CA LEU A 323 15.38 3.66 -21.16
C LEU A 323 13.99 4.23 -21.46
N PRO A 324 13.76 5.52 -21.16
CA PRO A 324 12.58 6.21 -21.67
C PRO A 324 12.53 5.99 -23.18
N LYS A 325 11.42 5.46 -23.70
CA LYS A 325 11.14 5.57 -25.13
C LYS A 325 11.15 7.06 -25.44
N ARG A 326 12.12 7.48 -26.26
CA ARG A 326 12.19 8.84 -26.80
C ARG A 326 11.01 9.07 -27.74
#